data_AF-A0A1F6CM59-F1
#
_entry.id   AF-A0A1F6CM59-F1
#
_cell.length_a   1.000
_cell.length_b   1.000
_cell.length_c   1.000
_cell.angle_alpha   90.00
_cell.angle_beta   90.00
_cell.angle_gamma   90.00
#
_symmetry.space_group_name_H-M   'P 1'
#
loop_
_entity.id
_entity.type
_entity.pdbx_description
1 polymer ?
#
loop_
_entity_poly.entity_id
_entity_poly.type
_entity_poly.pdbx_seq_one_letter_code
_entity_poly.pdbx_strand_id
1 'polypeptide(L)'
;MDLSKLPKQFCENIACAFSQEFFIMSMLSGEEAKAYALTPQHMKRLAQYLAHQIAEYEKQFGEIKAEWTPGIQSPIQTKDIMGGKMDQDGKA
;
A
#
# COMPACT_ATOMS: atom_id res chain seq x y z
N MET A 1 -4.30 -17.20 -17.32
CA MET A 1 -3.01 -16.51 -17.17
C MET A 1 -2.29 -17.14 -16.01
N ASP A 2 -1.03 -17.53 -16.16
CA ASP A 2 -0.27 -18.18 -15.10
C ASP A 2 0.41 -17.10 -14.23
N LEU A 3 -0.15 -16.87 -13.05
CA LEU A 3 0.34 -15.85 -12.11
C LEU A 3 1.74 -16.15 -11.58
N SER A 4 2.21 -17.41 -11.68
CA SER A 4 3.55 -17.80 -11.23
C SER A 4 4.67 -17.28 -12.13
N LYS A 5 4.35 -16.92 -13.37
CA LYS A 5 5.30 -16.45 -14.39
C LYS A 5 5.43 -14.93 -14.47
N LEU A 6 4.62 -14.19 -13.72
CA LEU A 6 4.75 -12.75 -13.63
C LEU A 6 5.94 -12.42 -12.70
N PRO A 7 6.82 -11.47 -13.08
CA PRO A 7 7.88 -11.02 -12.18
C PRO A 7 7.24 -10.51 -10.89
N LYS A 8 7.53 -11.19 -9.78
CA LYS A 8 7.01 -10.83 -8.46
C LYS A 8 7.78 -9.61 -7.98
N GLN A 9 7.16 -8.44 -8.13
CA GLN A 9 7.68 -7.20 -7.59
C GLN A 9 7.04 -6.97 -6.21
N PHE A 10 7.85 -6.73 -5.19
CA PHE A 10 7.36 -6.44 -3.85
C PHE A 10 6.68 -5.06 -3.85
N CYS A 11 5.38 -5.02 -3.58
CA CYS A 11 4.64 -3.78 -3.41
C CYS A 11 4.83 -3.29 -1.97
N GLU A 12 5.44 -2.12 -1.83
CA GLU A 12 5.77 -1.54 -0.53
C GLU A 12 4.64 -0.66 0.00
N ASN A 13 3.89 -0.03 -0.91
CA ASN A 13 2.78 0.84 -0.55
C ASN A 13 1.66 0.75 -1.59
N ILE A 14 0.42 0.75 -1.08
CA ILE A 14 -0.79 0.85 -1.89
C ILE A 14 -1.54 2.10 -1.45
N ALA A 15 -1.79 3.01 -2.39
CA ALA A 15 -2.56 4.21 -2.18
C ALA A 15 -3.83 4.16 -3.02
N CYS A 16 -4.99 4.45 -2.42
CA CYS A 16 -6.27 4.51 -3.10
C CYS A 16 -6.91 5.88 -2.91
N ALA A 17 -7.38 6.46 -4.02
CA ALA A 17 -8.18 7.68 -4.04
C ALA A 17 -9.41 7.45 -4.93
N PHE A 18 -10.42 8.32 -4.83
CA PHE A 18 -11.62 8.21 -5.63
C PHE A 18 -12.18 9.56 -6.05
N SER A 19 -12.87 9.56 -7.18
CA SER A 19 -13.76 10.61 -7.65
C SER A 19 -15.18 10.03 -7.78
N GLN A 20 -16.13 10.83 -8.28
CA GLN A 20 -17.48 10.35 -8.54
C GLN A 20 -17.52 9.28 -9.65
N GLU A 21 -16.56 9.29 -10.57
CA GLU A 21 -16.57 8.45 -11.77
C GLU A 21 -15.66 7.23 -11.68
N PHE A 22 -14.55 7.34 -10.94
CA PHE A 22 -13.54 6.30 -10.87
C PHE A 22 -12.79 6.29 -9.54
N PHE A 23 -12.23 5.13 -9.23
CA PHE A 23 -11.21 4.93 -8.20
C PHE A 23 -9.85 4.90 -8.88
N ILE A 24 -8.86 5.54 -8.26
CA ILE A 24 -7.45 5.41 -8.63
C ILE A 24 -6.77 4.59 -7.54
N MET A 25 -6.14 3.49 -7.95
CA MET A 25 -5.30 2.67 -7.08
C MET A 25 -3.87 2.71 -7.61
N SER A 26 -2.94 3.21 -6.79
CA SER A 26 -1.51 3.23 -7.08
C SER A 26 -0.79 2.19 -6.23
N MET A 27 0.06 1.40 -6.88
CA MET A 27 0.95 0.45 -6.22
C MET A 27 2.39 0.92 -6.45
N LEU A 28 3.12 1.10 -5.36
CA LEU A 28 4.50 1.57 -5.37
C LEU A 28 5.47 0.44 -5.01
N SER A 29 6.61 0.42 -5.67
CA SER A 29 7.74 -0.47 -5.41
C SER A 29 9.04 0.25 -5.77
N GLY A 30 9.87 0.55 -4.78
CA GLY A 30 10.98 1.48 -4.93
C GLY A 30 10.52 2.83 -5.47
N GLU A 31 11.10 3.24 -6.59
CA GLU A 31 10.76 4.50 -7.29
C GLU A 31 9.66 4.32 -8.35
N GLU A 32 9.21 3.09 -8.62
CA GLU A 32 8.16 2.81 -9.60
C GLU A 32 6.78 2.87 -8.96
N ALA A 33 5.91 3.74 -9.49
CA ALA A 33 4.49 3.78 -9.17
C ALA A 33 3.65 3.37 -10.39
N LYS A 34 2.79 2.37 -10.23
CA LYS A 34 1.82 1.96 -11.25
C LYS A 34 0.42 2.25 -10.74
N ALA A 35 -0.27 3.15 -11.42
CA ALA A 35 -1.63 3.55 -11.09
C ALA A 35 -2.65 2.94 -12.08
N TYR A 36 -3.75 2.45 -11.54
CA TYR A 36 -4.88 1.91 -12.29
C TYR A 36 -6.14 2.70 -11.97
N ALA A 37 -6.87 3.08 -13.03
CA ALA A 37 -8.23 3.60 -12.89
C ALA A 37 -9.23 2.45 -12.94
N LEU A 38 -10.10 2.39 -11.94
CA LEU A 38 -11.11 1.35 -11.75
C LEU A 38 -12.48 2.00 -11.63
N THR A 39 -13.47 1.52 -12.38
CA THR A 39 -14.87 1.93 -12.15
C THR A 39 -15.32 1.48 -10.74
N PRO A 40 -16.33 2.12 -10.12
CA PRO A 40 -16.84 1.72 -8.81
C PRO A 40 -17.21 0.24 -8.69
N GLN A 41 -17.79 -0.35 -9.74
CA GLN A 41 -18.18 -1.77 -9.76
C GLN A 41 -16.97 -2.70 -9.70
N HIS A 42 -15.92 -2.39 -10.47
CA HIS A 42 -14.65 -3.13 -10.43
C HIS A 42 -13.96 -3.01 -9.07
N MET A 43 -13.93 -1.81 -8.48
CA MET A 43 -13.35 -1.62 -7.14
C MET A 43 -14.10 -2.43 -6.07
N LYS A 44 -15.44 -2.47 -6.12
CA LYS A 44 -16.23 -3.26 -5.17
C LYS A 44 -15.95 -4.76 -5.29
N ARG A 45 -15.86 -5.29 -6.52
CA ARG A 45 -15.51 -6.70 -6.78
C ARG A 45 -14.08 -7.01 -6.32
N LEU A 46 -13.14 -6.09 -6.53
CA LEU A 46 -11.76 -6.23 -6.05
C LEU A 46 -11.73 -6.36 -4.53
N ALA A 47 -12.43 -5.49 -3.80
CA ALA A 47 -12.49 -5.55 -2.34
C ALA A 47 -13.05 -6.89 -1.83
N GLN A 48 -14.12 -7.39 -2.45
CA GLN A 48 -14.70 -8.70 -2.11
C GLN A 48 -13.72 -9.85 -2.38
N TYR A 49 -13.03 -9.80 -3.51
CA TYR A 49 -12.03 -10.80 -3.87
C TYR A 49 -10.85 -10.80 -2.90
N LEU A 50 -10.33 -9.62 -2.53
CA LEU A 50 -9.25 -9.49 -1.56
C LEU A 50 -9.65 -10.04 -0.19
N ALA A 51 -10.85 -9.71 0.30
CA ALA A 51 -11.35 -10.24 1.57
C ALA A 51 -11.42 -11.78 1.56
N HIS A 52 -11.88 -12.36 0.45
CA HIS A 52 -11.91 -13.82 0.30
C HIS A 52 -10.49 -14.43 0.30
N GLN A 53 -9.55 -13.86 -0.47
CA GLN A 53 -8.18 -14.36 -0.53
C GLN A 53 -7.45 -14.26 0.83
N ILE A 54 -7.68 -13.17 1.57
CA ILE A 54 -7.16 -13.01 2.93
C ILE A 54 -7.71 -14.11 3.84
N ALA A 55 -9.03 -14.33 3.83
CA ALA A 55 -9.64 -15.38 4.65
C ALA A 55 -9.12 -16.79 4.31
N GLU A 56 -8.88 -17.10 3.04
CA GLU A 56 -8.29 -18.38 2.63
C GLU A 56 -6.81 -18.51 3.05
N TYR A 57 -6.05 -17.42 3.02
CA TYR A 57 -4.68 -17.39 3.53
C TYR A 57 -4.65 -17.63 5.03
N GLU A 58 -5.50 -16.93 5.80
CA GLU A 58 -5.52 -17.04 7.27
C GLU A 58 -5.88 -18.45 7.75
N LYS A 59 -6.76 -19.15 7.03
CA LYS A 59 -7.05 -20.57 7.30
C LYS A 59 -5.83 -21.48 7.21
N GLN A 60 -4.87 -21.14 6.35
CA GLN A 60 -3.69 -21.98 6.07
C GLN A 60 -2.46 -21.57 6.88
N PHE A 61 -2.28 -20.27 7.11
CA PHE A 61 -1.03 -19.70 7.64
C PHE A 61 -1.21 -18.95 8.97
N GLY A 62 -2.44 -18.84 9.47
CA GLY A 62 -2.77 -18.12 10.70
C GLY A 62 -3.26 -16.69 10.46
N GLU A 63 -3.87 -16.11 11.50
CA GLU A 63 -4.51 -14.79 11.46
C GLU A 63 -3.51 -13.65 11.18
N ILE A 64 -3.88 -12.74 10.29
CA ILE A 64 -3.09 -11.55 9.98
C ILE A 64 -3.47 -10.44 10.97
N LYS A 65 -2.54 -10.10 11.86
CA LYS A 65 -2.67 -8.94 12.74
C LYS A 65 -2.15 -7.68 12.06
N ALA A 66 -3.01 -7.03 11.30
CA ALA A 66 -2.70 -5.76 10.64
C ALA A 66 -3.78 -4.72 10.96
N GLU A 67 -3.39 -3.58 11.53
CA GLU A 67 -4.28 -2.45 11.78
C GLU A 67 -4.06 -1.38 10.72
N TRP A 68 -5.15 -0.94 10.07
CA TRP A 68 -5.11 0.25 9.22
C TRP A 68 -5.49 1.46 10.05
N THR A 69 -4.51 2.30 10.38
CA THR A 69 -4.72 3.57 11.06
C THR A 69 -4.82 4.70 10.03
N PRO A 70 -5.96 5.40 9.91
CA PRO A 70 -6.07 6.55 9.02
C PRO A 70 -5.07 7.64 9.45
N GLY A 71 -4.16 8.03 8.54
CA GLY A 71 -3.23 9.13 8.75
C GLY A 71 -1.78 8.77 9.11
N ILE A 72 -1.42 7.48 9.23
CA ILE A 72 -0.02 7.07 9.41
C ILE A 72 0.59 6.68 8.06
N GLN A 73 1.53 7.49 7.56
CA GLN A 73 2.37 7.17 6.41
C GLN A 73 3.24 5.95 6.72
N SER A 74 3.47 5.07 5.73
CA SER A 74 4.22 3.82 5.89
C SER A 74 5.52 4.01 6.68
N PRO A 75 5.77 3.21 7.75
CA PRO A 75 6.96 3.34 8.58
C PRO A 75 8.30 3.25 7.83
N ILE A 76 8.32 2.58 6.67
CA ILE A 76 9.49 2.45 5.79
C ILE A 76 10.06 3.81 5.36
N GLN A 77 9.28 4.90 5.38
CA GLN A 77 9.78 6.24 5.03
C GLN A 77 10.41 7.01 6.21
N THR A 78 10.21 6.58 7.46
CA THR A 78 10.70 7.36 8.62
C THR A 78 12.14 7.04 9.03
N LYS A 79 12.71 5.91 8.59
CA LYS A 79 14.07 5.54 8.99
C LYS A 79 15.18 6.29 8.26
N ASP A 80 14.93 6.81 7.04
CA ASP A 80 15.98 7.46 6.24
C ASP A 80 16.02 9.00 6.36
N ILE A 81 14.99 9.63 6.94
CA ILE A 81 14.89 11.11 6.99
C ILE A 81 15.36 11.71 8.33
N MET A 82 15.48 10.92 9.41
CA MET A 82 15.87 11.42 10.74
C MET A 82 17.40 11.35 11.00
N GLY A 83 18.22 11.64 9.99
CA GLY A 83 19.68 11.63 10.07
C GLY A 83 20.38 12.96 9.76
N GLY A 84 19.63 14.05 9.51
CA GLY A 84 20.21 15.30 9.00
C GLY A 84 19.76 16.57 9.72
N LYS A 85 20.64 17.09 10.59
CA LYS A 85 20.73 18.47 11.11
C LYS A 85 19.66 18.97 12.09
N MET A 86 20.07 19.12 13.35
CA MET A 86 19.92 20.37 14.12
C MET A 86 21.12 20.51 15.09
N ASP A 87 22.15 21.25 14.68
CA ASP A 87 23.09 21.92 15.59
C ASP A 87 23.29 23.33 15.02
N GLN A 88 22.43 24.25 15.43
CA GLN A 88 22.65 25.69 15.42
C GLN A 88 21.90 26.26 16.61
N ASP A 89 22.55 26.24 17.77
CA ASP A 89 22.09 27.03 18.91
C ASP A 89 23.12 28.14 19.12
N GLY A 90 22.74 29.34 18.69
CA GLY A 90 23.47 30.57 18.97
C GLY A 90 23.31 30.93 20.44
N LYS A 91 24.42 31.19 21.12
CA LYS A 91 24.42 31.93 22.39
C LYS A 91 25.57 32.92 22.47
N ALA A 92 25.16 34.14 22.82
CA ALA A 92 25.87 35.32 23.32
C ALA A 92 26.73 36.10 22.32
#